data_AF-A0A483A2K0-F1
#
_entry.id   AF-A0A483A2K0-F1
#
_cell.length_a   1.000
_cell.length_b   1.000
_cell.length_c   1.000
_cell.angle_alpha   90.00
_cell.angle_beta   90.00
_cell.angle_gamma   90.00
#
_symmetry.space_group_name_H-M   'P 1'
#
loop_
_entity.id
_entity.type
_entity.pdbx_description
1 polymer ?
#
loop_
_entity_poly.entity_id
_entity_poly.type
_entity_poly.pdbx_seq_one_letter_code
_entity_poly.pdbx_strand_id
1 'polypeptide(L)'
;MQRSPQESGAINEAFSNWLGIAVEQHYSTGEKSWLIGFADKPFRSMENPSIKSRTYRGHEDYKILIDGQVHTPTAGDSIPYPDTYKGNNWITVDNTNCPTPNYCANDYCGVHINSSVANKMFYLLSVGGIHNGITVTGIGTNNAMKIALDANRNRWTTSTGFHNAKAGMIAASTKFGNTNTGTNMQQQVRLAWEAVNVLDSNE
;
A
#
# COMPACT_ATOMS: atom_id res chain seq x y z
N MET A 1 -13.19 -17.39 -8.80
CA MET A 1 -12.13 -16.53 -8.22
C MET A 1 -11.48 -15.75 -9.34
N GLN A 2 -11.86 -14.49 -9.48
CA GLN A 2 -11.27 -13.54 -10.42
C GLN A 2 -9.88 -13.18 -9.85
N ARG A 3 -8.86 -13.89 -10.32
CA ARG A 3 -7.46 -13.69 -9.87
C ARG A 3 -6.94 -12.47 -10.60
N SER A 4 -6.61 -11.39 -9.88
CA SER A 4 -5.91 -10.25 -10.46
C SER A 4 -4.41 -10.38 -10.13
N PRO A 5 -3.59 -11.02 -10.99
CA PRO A 5 -2.13 -11.03 -10.84
C PRO A 5 -1.50 -9.62 -10.83
N GLN A 6 -2.28 -8.58 -11.11
CA GLN A 6 -1.85 -7.20 -11.13
C GLN A 6 -1.71 -6.58 -9.73
N GLU A 7 -2.56 -6.97 -8.77
CA GLU A 7 -2.44 -6.45 -7.40
C GLU A 7 -1.21 -6.98 -6.65
N SER A 8 -0.76 -8.20 -6.96
CA SER A 8 0.41 -8.77 -6.28
C SER A 8 1.70 -8.02 -6.58
N GLY A 9 1.79 -7.39 -7.75
CA GLY A 9 2.88 -6.46 -8.07
C GLY A 9 2.88 -5.24 -7.14
N ALA A 10 1.73 -4.65 -6.86
CA ALA A 10 1.61 -3.53 -5.92
C ALA A 10 1.97 -3.93 -4.48
N ILE A 11 1.61 -5.15 -4.04
CA ILE A 11 2.02 -5.67 -2.74
C ILE A 11 3.55 -5.92 -2.68
N ASN A 12 4.16 -6.40 -3.76
CA ASN A 12 5.61 -6.57 -3.87
C ASN A 12 6.35 -5.22 -3.74
N GLU A 13 5.91 -4.21 -4.50
CA GLU A 13 6.44 -2.86 -4.41
C GLU A 13 6.26 -2.26 -3.01
N ALA A 14 5.08 -2.41 -2.41
CA ALA A 14 4.82 -1.95 -1.05
C ALA A 14 5.75 -2.63 -0.04
N PHE A 15 5.91 -3.94 -0.10
CA PHE A 15 6.78 -4.66 0.82
C PHE A 15 8.25 -4.21 0.71
N SER A 16 8.73 -3.93 -0.51
CA SER A 16 10.07 -3.37 -0.74
C SER A 16 10.22 -1.98 -0.11
N ASN A 17 9.20 -1.13 -0.25
CA ASN A 17 9.14 0.18 0.40
C ASN A 17 9.17 0.06 1.94
N TRP A 18 8.41 -0.88 2.52
CA TRP A 18 8.34 -1.09 3.97
C TRP A 18 9.69 -1.53 4.53
N LEU A 19 10.36 -2.45 3.84
CA LEU A 19 11.72 -2.88 4.20
C LEU A 19 12.70 -1.71 4.14
N GLY A 20 12.68 -0.91 3.07
CA GLY A 20 13.54 0.24 2.92
C GLY A 20 13.41 1.21 4.10
N ILE A 21 12.18 1.59 4.43
CA ILE A 21 11.88 2.50 5.54
C ILE A 21 12.20 1.86 6.90
N ALA A 22 11.89 0.58 7.11
CA ALA A 22 12.20 -0.09 8.37
C ALA A 22 13.72 -0.15 8.61
N VAL A 23 14.52 -0.41 7.57
CA VAL A 23 15.98 -0.41 7.64
C VAL A 23 16.51 1.00 7.87
N GLU A 24 16.05 1.99 7.10
CA GLU A 24 16.45 3.39 7.28
C GLU A 24 16.18 3.86 8.71
N GLN A 25 14.97 3.64 9.23
CA GLN A 25 14.59 4.02 10.58
C GLN A 25 15.30 3.23 11.68
N HIS A 26 15.79 2.02 11.40
CA HIS A 26 16.57 1.23 12.34
C HIS A 26 17.96 1.83 12.57
N TYR A 27 18.59 2.34 11.50
CA TYR A 27 19.93 2.93 11.55
C TYR A 27 19.92 4.45 11.74
N SER A 28 18.79 5.11 11.52
CA SER A 28 18.67 6.56 11.73
C SER A 28 18.78 6.92 13.21
N THR A 29 19.64 7.89 13.51
CA THR A 29 19.76 8.54 14.83
C THR A 29 19.01 9.87 14.91
N GLY A 30 18.42 10.30 13.79
CA GLY A 30 17.68 11.55 13.65
C GLY A 30 16.17 11.34 13.51
N GLU A 31 15.50 12.34 12.95
CA GLU A 31 14.07 12.27 12.68
C GLU A 31 13.76 11.16 11.67
N LYS A 32 12.66 10.43 11.90
CA LYS A 32 12.25 9.31 11.06
C LYS A 32 11.46 9.82 9.86
N SER A 33 12.02 9.60 8.67
CA SER A 33 11.33 9.87 7.41
C SER A 33 10.31 8.76 7.08
N TRP A 34 9.23 9.17 6.42
CA TRP A 34 8.25 8.29 5.76
C TRP A 34 8.19 8.54 4.25
N LEU A 35 9.22 9.23 3.73
CA LEU A 35 9.40 9.52 2.31
C LEU A 35 10.32 8.50 1.68
N ILE A 36 10.04 8.14 0.43
CA ILE A 36 10.82 7.14 -0.32
C ILE A 36 11.45 7.81 -1.52
N GLY A 37 12.75 7.56 -1.69
CA GLY A 37 13.55 8.06 -2.80
C GLY A 37 14.72 8.90 -2.34
N PHE A 38 15.18 9.78 -3.22
CA PHE A 38 16.27 10.69 -2.89
C PHE A 38 15.83 11.70 -1.82
N ALA A 39 16.74 12.03 -0.90
CA ALA A 39 16.46 12.92 0.22
C ALA A 39 15.96 14.31 -0.22
N ASP A 40 16.49 14.82 -1.32
CA ASP A 40 16.13 16.11 -1.92
C ASP A 40 14.90 16.03 -2.83
N LYS A 41 14.60 14.85 -3.37
CA LYS A 41 13.50 14.63 -4.32
C LYS A 41 12.78 13.30 -4.09
N PRO A 42 12.07 13.15 -2.95
CA PRO A 42 11.33 11.94 -2.69
C PRO A 42 10.18 11.80 -3.67
N PHE A 43 9.97 10.57 -4.17
CA PHE A 43 8.94 10.29 -5.17
C PHE A 43 7.70 9.60 -4.59
N ARG A 44 7.77 8.99 -3.40
CA ARG A 44 6.60 8.47 -2.66
C ARG A 44 6.58 8.97 -1.22
N SER A 45 5.39 8.99 -0.63
CA SER A 45 5.16 9.22 0.80
C SER A 45 4.29 8.09 1.33
N MET A 46 4.72 7.44 2.41
CA MET A 46 3.89 6.43 3.10
C MET A 46 2.86 7.10 4.01
N GLU A 47 3.21 8.25 4.61
CA GLU A 47 2.31 8.99 5.50
C GLU A 47 1.15 9.64 4.75
N ASN A 48 1.44 10.28 3.62
CA ASN A 48 0.46 10.98 2.82
C ASN A 48 0.75 10.78 1.33
N PRO A 49 0.33 9.64 0.75
CA PRO A 49 0.53 9.33 -0.67
C PRO A 49 0.15 10.47 -1.62
N SER A 50 -0.97 11.13 -1.34
CA SER A 50 -1.58 12.16 -2.16
C SER A 50 -0.75 13.46 -2.28
N ILE A 51 0.31 13.65 -1.49
CA ILE A 51 1.26 14.77 -1.71
C ILE A 51 2.19 14.52 -2.90
N LYS A 52 2.26 13.28 -3.39
CA LYS A 52 3.02 12.89 -4.57
C LYS A 52 2.06 12.57 -5.69
N SER A 53 2.46 12.93 -6.91
CA SER A 53 1.67 12.72 -8.11
C SER A 53 2.52 12.15 -9.23
N ARG A 54 1.83 11.52 -10.17
CA ARG A 54 2.40 11.16 -11.47
C ARG A 54 1.91 12.16 -12.50
N THR A 55 2.84 12.69 -13.28
CA THR A 55 2.53 13.39 -14.53
C THR A 55 2.48 12.39 -15.68
N TYR A 56 1.35 12.35 -16.40
CA TYR A 56 1.12 11.45 -17.52
C TYR A 56 1.60 12.07 -18.83
N ARG A 57 2.12 11.23 -19.72
CA ARG A 57 2.70 11.66 -21.01
C ARG A 57 1.79 11.37 -22.21
N GLY A 58 0.60 10.81 -21.98
CA GLY A 58 -0.40 10.55 -23.01
C GLY A 58 -0.18 9.29 -23.86
N HIS A 59 0.83 8.47 -23.53
CA HIS A 59 1.08 7.17 -24.18
C HIS A 59 0.67 5.97 -23.31
N GLU A 60 -0.05 6.23 -22.22
CA GLU A 60 -0.21 5.26 -21.14
C GLU A 60 -1.69 4.86 -21.01
N ASP A 61 -2.00 3.58 -21.20
CA ASP A 61 -3.37 3.04 -21.18
C ASP A 61 -3.93 2.85 -19.76
N TYR A 62 -3.60 3.74 -18.82
CA TYR A 62 -4.14 3.65 -17.46
C TYR A 62 -5.65 3.86 -17.45
N LYS A 63 -6.29 3.20 -16.48
CA LYS A 63 -7.69 3.37 -16.14
C LYS A 63 -7.72 3.70 -14.66
N ILE A 64 -8.13 4.91 -14.33
CA ILE A 64 -7.97 5.51 -13.00
C ILE A 64 -9.34 5.88 -12.47
N LEU A 65 -9.64 5.51 -11.23
CA LEU A 65 -10.86 5.95 -10.57
C LEU A 65 -10.72 7.42 -10.15
N ILE A 66 -11.59 8.28 -10.68
CA ILE A 66 -11.72 9.67 -10.24
C ILE A 66 -13.20 9.88 -9.91
N ASP A 67 -13.49 10.22 -8.65
CA ASP A 67 -14.86 10.41 -8.16
C ASP A 67 -15.81 9.25 -8.51
N GLY A 68 -15.31 8.02 -8.42
CA GLY A 68 -16.06 6.80 -8.72
C GLY A 68 -16.26 6.49 -10.20
N GLN A 69 -15.68 7.29 -11.10
CA GLN A 69 -15.73 7.07 -12.55
C GLN A 69 -14.35 6.64 -13.08
N VAL A 70 -14.34 5.76 -14.08
CA VAL A 70 -13.09 5.35 -14.73
C VAL A 70 -12.67 6.41 -15.75
N HIS A 71 -11.47 6.96 -15.54
CA HIS A 71 -10.86 7.97 -16.38
C HIS A 71 -9.61 7.42 -17.08
N THR A 72 -9.35 7.85 -18.31
CA THR A 72 -8.08 7.62 -19.00
C THR A 72 -7.29 8.92 -19.00
N PRO A 73 -6.13 8.99 -18.33
CA PRO A 73 -5.36 10.21 -18.22
C PRO A 73 -4.81 10.63 -19.60
N THR A 74 -4.71 11.93 -19.79
CA THR A 74 -4.17 12.60 -20.96
C THR A 74 -2.80 13.22 -20.68
N ALA A 75 -2.07 13.60 -21.73
CA ALA A 75 -0.76 14.21 -21.58
C ALA A 75 -0.85 15.52 -20.78
N GLY A 76 -0.05 15.61 -19.70
CA GLY A 76 -0.02 16.77 -18.81
C GLY A 76 -0.86 16.60 -17.54
N ASP A 77 -1.73 15.60 -17.47
CA ASP A 77 -2.44 15.30 -16.23
C ASP A 77 -1.46 14.98 -15.11
N SER A 78 -1.68 15.55 -13.92
CA SER A 78 -0.90 15.27 -12.71
C SER A 78 -1.83 14.70 -11.66
N ILE A 79 -1.87 13.37 -11.54
CA ILE A 79 -2.80 12.67 -10.65
C ILE A 79 -2.05 12.25 -9.38
N PRO A 80 -2.56 12.60 -8.18
CA PRO A 80 -1.99 12.17 -6.91
C PRO A 80 -1.98 10.64 -6.75
N TYR A 81 -1.06 10.11 -5.93
CA TYR A 81 -1.09 8.69 -5.60
C TYR A 81 -2.26 8.34 -4.66
N PRO A 82 -2.90 7.16 -4.84
CA PRO A 82 -4.03 6.75 -4.03
C PRO A 82 -3.61 6.39 -2.60
N ASP A 83 -4.43 6.77 -1.62
CA ASP A 83 -4.26 6.34 -0.23
C ASP A 83 -5.36 5.38 0.24
N THR A 84 -6.27 5.02 -0.67
CA THR A 84 -7.48 4.26 -0.38
C THR A 84 -7.73 3.23 -1.49
N TYR A 85 -7.91 1.97 -1.10
CA TYR A 85 -8.13 0.84 -1.99
C TYR A 85 -9.44 1.01 -2.78
N LYS A 86 -9.35 0.85 -4.11
CA LYS A 86 -10.44 1.13 -5.06
C LYS A 86 -11.10 2.53 -4.86
N GLY A 87 -10.37 3.47 -4.24
CA GLY A 87 -10.80 4.84 -4.01
C GLY A 87 -10.34 5.80 -5.10
N ASN A 88 -10.34 7.10 -4.80
CA ASN A 88 -9.87 8.12 -5.72
C ASN A 88 -8.38 7.88 -6.09
N ASN A 89 -8.05 8.11 -7.35
CA ASN A 89 -6.75 7.91 -7.98
C ASN A 89 -6.25 6.46 -8.08
N TRP A 90 -7.09 5.46 -7.73
CA TRP A 90 -6.73 4.05 -7.86
C TRP A 90 -6.66 3.65 -9.33
N ILE A 91 -5.59 2.97 -9.74
CA ILE A 91 -5.55 2.33 -11.07
C ILE A 91 -6.39 1.06 -11.01
N THR A 92 -7.41 0.96 -11.85
CA THR A 92 -8.21 -0.26 -12.02
C THR A 92 -7.40 -1.30 -12.79
N VAL A 93 -7.20 -2.48 -12.20
CA VAL A 93 -6.23 -3.49 -12.69
C VAL A 93 -6.87 -4.85 -13.02
N ASP A 94 -8.17 -4.87 -13.27
CA ASP A 94 -8.88 -6.07 -13.72
C ASP A 94 -8.50 -6.46 -15.17
N ASN A 95 -8.95 -7.64 -15.60
CA ASN A 95 -8.65 -8.18 -16.93
C ASN A 95 -9.25 -7.35 -18.09
N THR A 96 -10.14 -6.39 -17.81
CA THR A 96 -10.70 -5.48 -18.81
C THR A 96 -9.86 -4.21 -18.89
N ASN A 97 -9.50 -3.65 -17.74
CA ASN A 97 -8.83 -2.36 -17.64
C ASN A 97 -7.29 -2.45 -17.69
N CYS A 98 -6.71 -3.61 -17.37
CA CYS A 98 -5.30 -3.90 -17.59
C CYS A 98 -5.06 -5.37 -18.01
N PRO A 99 -5.41 -5.74 -19.26
CA PRO A 99 -5.31 -7.12 -19.74
C PRO A 99 -3.86 -7.60 -19.89
N THR A 100 -2.89 -6.70 -20.06
CA THR A 100 -1.48 -7.06 -20.29
C THR A 100 -0.57 -6.13 -19.49
N PRO A 101 0.04 -6.63 -18.39
CA PRO A 101 1.08 -5.90 -17.67
C PRO A 101 2.27 -5.58 -18.58
N ASN A 102 2.69 -4.32 -18.62
CA ASN A 102 3.80 -3.84 -19.44
C ASN A 102 4.61 -2.78 -18.68
N TYR A 103 5.92 -2.98 -18.60
CA TYR A 103 6.82 -2.05 -17.91
C TYR A 103 6.78 -0.62 -18.48
N CYS A 104 6.92 -0.48 -19.80
CA CYS A 104 7.06 0.81 -20.46
C CYS A 104 5.73 1.57 -20.58
N ALA A 105 4.60 0.84 -20.69
CA ALA A 105 3.31 1.42 -21.04
C ALA A 105 2.39 1.67 -19.84
N ASN A 106 2.33 0.73 -18.90
CA ASN A 106 1.32 0.78 -17.84
C ASN A 106 1.86 0.42 -16.45
N ASP A 107 3.19 0.51 -16.24
CA ASP A 107 3.78 0.27 -14.92
C ASP A 107 3.37 -1.09 -14.35
N TYR A 108 3.38 -2.13 -15.20
CA TYR A 108 2.84 -3.46 -14.87
C TYR A 108 1.43 -3.41 -14.26
N CYS A 109 0.57 -2.57 -14.80
CA CYS A 109 -0.74 -2.22 -14.24
C CYS A 109 -0.67 -1.36 -12.96
N GLY A 110 0.23 -0.38 -12.90
CA GLY A 110 0.27 0.61 -11.83
C GLY A 110 0.84 0.12 -10.51
N VAL A 111 1.79 -0.84 -10.52
CA VAL A 111 2.34 -1.44 -9.29
C VAL A 111 2.96 -0.39 -8.37
N HIS A 112 3.68 0.60 -8.91
CA HIS A 112 4.31 1.64 -8.10
C HIS A 112 3.30 2.71 -7.62
N ILE A 113 2.13 2.79 -8.26
CA ILE A 113 1.05 3.72 -7.92
C ILE A 113 0.17 3.09 -6.85
N ASN A 114 -0.43 1.93 -7.12
CA ASN A 114 -1.35 1.28 -6.19
C ASN A 114 -0.65 0.79 -4.91
N SER A 115 0.66 0.53 -4.94
CA SER A 115 1.44 0.21 -3.73
C SER A 115 1.38 1.30 -2.66
N SER A 116 1.08 2.54 -3.04
CA SER A 116 0.96 3.66 -2.10
C SER A 116 -0.20 3.50 -1.09
N VAL A 117 -1.26 2.78 -1.46
CA VAL A 117 -2.35 2.39 -0.53
C VAL A 117 -1.82 1.47 0.57
N ALA A 118 -1.06 0.43 0.18
CA ALA A 118 -0.46 -0.50 1.12
C ALA A 118 0.67 0.18 1.95
N ASN A 119 1.35 1.18 1.39
CA ASN A 119 2.27 2.04 2.14
C ASN A 119 1.55 2.88 3.21
N LYS A 120 0.39 3.48 2.89
CA LYS A 120 -0.44 4.18 3.87
C LYS A 120 -0.88 3.27 5.01
N MET A 121 -1.28 2.04 4.69
CA MET A 121 -1.61 1.03 5.70
C MET A 121 -0.42 0.77 6.63
N PHE A 122 0.78 0.58 6.08
CA PHE A 122 1.96 0.29 6.90
C PHE A 122 2.38 1.47 7.78
N TYR A 123 2.24 2.72 7.28
CA TYR A 123 2.41 3.91 8.11
C TYR A 123 1.42 3.92 9.28
N LEU A 124 0.12 3.71 9.01
CA LEU A 124 -0.92 3.69 10.04
C LEU A 124 -0.67 2.58 11.08
N LEU A 125 -0.26 1.40 10.63
CA LEU A 125 0.09 0.30 11.54
C LEU A 125 1.30 0.68 12.41
N SER A 126 2.29 1.36 11.84
CA SER A 126 3.53 1.70 12.55
C SER A 126 3.36 2.84 13.53
N VAL A 127 2.73 3.94 13.11
CA VAL A 127 2.65 5.22 13.85
C VAL A 127 1.30 5.41 14.52
N GLY A 128 0.23 4.85 13.94
CA GLY A 128 -1.15 5.16 14.30
C GLY A 128 -1.68 6.37 13.53
N GLY A 129 -2.92 6.74 13.81
CA GLY A 129 -3.59 7.86 13.19
C GLY A 129 -5.05 7.54 12.83
N ILE A 130 -5.67 8.46 12.10
CA ILE A 130 -7.04 8.30 11.61
C ILE A 130 -7.02 8.39 10.09
N HIS A 131 -7.63 7.42 9.41
CA HIS A 131 -7.81 7.45 7.96
C HIS A 131 -9.17 6.82 7.62
N ASN A 132 -9.92 7.45 6.71
CA ASN A 132 -11.29 7.06 6.36
C ASN A 132 -12.20 6.79 7.58
N GLY A 133 -12.07 7.60 8.62
CA GLY A 133 -12.87 7.49 9.86
C GLY A 133 -12.45 6.36 10.82
N ILE A 134 -11.44 5.56 10.45
CA ILE A 134 -10.94 4.46 11.29
C ILE A 134 -9.69 4.93 12.04
N THR A 135 -9.72 4.77 13.37
CA THR A 135 -8.59 5.06 14.23
C THR A 135 -7.72 3.82 14.39
N VAL A 136 -6.42 3.98 14.16
CA VAL A 136 -5.40 2.94 14.34
C VAL A 136 -4.44 3.39 15.45
N THR A 137 -4.20 2.50 16.41
CA THR A 137 -3.14 2.67 17.41
C THR A 137 -1.85 2.08 16.84
N GLY A 138 -0.80 2.89 16.74
CA GLY A 138 0.50 2.45 16.22
C GLY A 138 1.12 1.35 17.07
N ILE A 139 1.65 0.31 16.43
CA ILE A 139 2.37 -0.79 17.10
C ILE A 139 3.90 -0.64 17.01
N GLY A 140 4.38 0.41 16.32
CA GLY A 140 5.79 0.68 16.05
C GLY A 140 6.31 -0.09 14.82
N THR A 141 7.22 0.56 14.08
CA THR A 141 7.80 0.03 12.82
C THR A 141 8.40 -1.37 12.98
N ASN A 142 9.07 -1.67 14.09
CA ASN A 142 9.68 -2.98 14.31
C ASN A 142 8.62 -4.09 14.40
N ASN A 143 7.51 -3.86 15.09
CA ASN A 143 6.43 -4.84 15.18
C ASN A 143 5.67 -4.98 13.87
N ALA A 144 5.39 -3.85 13.19
CA ALA A 144 4.76 -3.85 11.87
C ALA A 144 5.58 -4.64 10.84
N MET A 145 6.90 -4.39 10.76
CA MET A 145 7.79 -5.09 9.84
C MET A 145 7.94 -6.57 10.21
N LYS A 146 8.02 -6.91 11.50
CA LYS A 146 8.07 -8.30 11.98
C LYS A 146 6.84 -9.10 11.53
N ILE A 147 5.65 -8.51 11.61
CA ILE A 147 4.40 -9.13 11.13
C ILE A 147 4.42 -9.28 9.61
N ALA A 148 4.78 -8.22 8.88
CA ALA A 148 4.83 -8.24 7.43
C ALA A 148 5.83 -9.29 6.91
N LEU A 149 6.99 -9.45 7.54
CA LEU A 149 7.98 -10.48 7.20
C LEU A 149 7.45 -11.91 7.42
N ASP A 150 6.79 -12.18 8.55
CA ASP A 150 6.20 -13.50 8.79
C ASP A 150 5.08 -13.81 7.79
N ALA A 151 4.28 -12.80 7.43
CA ALA A 151 3.23 -12.93 6.41
C ALA A 151 3.82 -13.20 5.03
N ASN A 152 4.80 -12.41 4.59
CA ASN A 152 5.50 -12.58 3.31
C ASN A 152 6.12 -13.98 3.19
N ARG A 153 6.81 -14.44 4.24
CA ARG A 153 7.53 -15.72 4.23
C ARG A 153 6.61 -16.94 4.27
N ASN A 154 5.50 -16.87 5.01
CA ASN A 154 4.75 -18.06 5.37
C ASN A 154 3.29 -18.07 4.88
N ARG A 155 2.76 -16.93 4.40
CA ARG A 155 1.33 -16.78 4.05
C ARG A 155 1.10 -16.25 2.65
N TRP A 156 2.01 -15.43 2.14
CA TRP A 156 1.87 -14.84 0.81
C TRP A 156 2.38 -15.78 -0.28
N THR A 157 1.80 -15.64 -1.46
CA THR A 157 2.15 -16.36 -2.68
C THR A 157 2.40 -15.36 -3.79
N THR A 158 2.76 -15.85 -4.99
CA THR A 158 2.93 -15.00 -6.18
C THR A 158 1.66 -14.26 -6.61
N SER A 159 0.49 -14.65 -6.12
CA SER A 159 -0.80 -14.05 -6.45
C SER A 159 -1.47 -13.33 -5.27
N THR A 160 -0.72 -12.95 -4.23
CA THR A 160 -1.27 -12.21 -3.09
C THR A 160 -1.65 -10.78 -3.47
N GLY A 161 -2.95 -10.51 -3.64
CA GLY A 161 -3.53 -9.16 -3.70
C GLY A 161 -3.84 -8.58 -2.31
N PHE A 162 -4.57 -7.46 -2.25
CA PHE A 162 -4.75 -6.66 -1.03
C PHE A 162 -5.45 -7.41 0.10
N HIS A 163 -6.56 -8.10 -0.17
CA HIS A 163 -7.28 -8.87 0.87
C HIS A 163 -6.50 -10.10 1.35
N ASN A 164 -5.82 -10.79 0.45
CA ASN A 164 -4.93 -11.89 0.82
C ASN A 164 -3.73 -11.39 1.65
N ALA A 165 -3.23 -10.19 1.36
CA ALA A 165 -2.19 -9.56 2.16
C ALA A 165 -2.68 -9.24 3.57
N LYS A 166 -3.88 -8.64 3.70
CA LYS A 166 -4.59 -8.41 4.97
C LYS A 166 -4.73 -9.71 5.77
N ALA A 167 -5.34 -10.73 5.17
CA ALA A 167 -5.56 -12.03 5.82
C ALA A 167 -4.23 -12.66 6.28
N GLY A 168 -3.20 -12.62 5.44
CA GLY A 168 -1.86 -13.12 5.76
C GLY A 168 -1.23 -12.41 6.97
N MET A 169 -1.32 -11.08 7.02
CA MET A 169 -0.78 -10.29 8.14
C MET A 169 -1.56 -10.51 9.44
N ILE A 170 -2.90 -10.55 9.39
CA ILE A 170 -3.75 -10.86 10.56
C ILE A 170 -3.35 -12.23 11.12
N ALA A 171 -3.20 -13.22 10.25
CA ALA A 171 -2.91 -14.58 10.66
C ALA A 171 -1.44 -14.79 11.07
N ALA A 172 -0.51 -13.93 10.63
CA ALA A 172 0.88 -13.88 11.11
C ALA A 172 0.98 -13.24 12.51
N SER A 173 0.19 -12.21 12.77
CA SER A 173 0.21 -11.46 14.04
C SER A 173 -0.17 -12.28 15.28
N THR A 174 -0.87 -13.41 15.11
CA THR A 174 -1.26 -14.33 16.20
C THR A 174 -0.07 -14.82 17.03
N LYS A 175 1.10 -14.93 16.41
CA LYS A 175 2.34 -15.39 17.06
C LYS A 175 2.97 -14.34 17.96
N PHE A 176 2.58 -13.07 17.83
CA PHE A 176 3.28 -11.95 18.46
C PHE A 176 2.48 -11.27 19.57
N GLY A 177 1.18 -11.54 19.68
CA GLY A 177 0.35 -11.07 20.80
C GLY A 177 0.21 -9.55 20.86
N ASN A 178 0.40 -8.97 22.04
CA ASN A 178 0.29 -7.53 22.29
C ASN A 178 1.67 -6.86 22.29
N THR A 179 1.71 -5.55 22.03
CA THR A 179 2.90 -4.73 22.29
C THR A 179 3.21 -4.71 23.79
N ASN A 180 4.41 -4.24 24.16
CA ASN A 180 4.79 -4.05 25.57
C ASN A 180 3.86 -3.08 26.33
N THR A 181 3.12 -2.22 25.61
CA THR A 181 2.12 -1.30 26.17
C THR A 181 0.71 -1.89 26.20
N GLY A 182 0.55 -3.18 25.91
CA GLY A 182 -0.74 -3.87 25.93
C GLY A 182 -1.61 -3.67 24.69
N THR A 183 -1.08 -3.06 23.62
CA THR A 183 -1.84 -2.85 22.37
C THR A 183 -1.95 -4.17 21.60
N ASN A 184 -3.18 -4.60 21.29
CA ASN A 184 -3.42 -5.83 20.52
C ASN A 184 -2.96 -5.66 19.06
N MET A 185 -1.87 -6.32 18.66
CA MET A 185 -1.31 -6.14 17.33
C MET A 185 -2.19 -6.71 16.23
N GLN A 186 -2.87 -7.83 16.45
CA GLN A 186 -3.79 -8.41 15.47
C GLN A 186 -4.95 -7.46 15.17
N GLN A 187 -5.49 -6.81 16.21
CA GLN A 187 -6.50 -5.78 16.07
C GLN A 187 -5.99 -4.63 15.19
N GLN A 188 -4.79 -4.11 15.47
CA GLN A 188 -4.27 -2.96 14.74
C GLN A 188 -3.89 -3.30 13.30
N VAL A 189 -3.44 -4.52 13.01
CA VAL A 189 -3.26 -4.98 11.62
C VAL A 189 -4.57 -4.91 10.85
N ARG A 190 -5.65 -5.44 11.43
CA ARG A 190 -6.97 -5.39 10.79
C ARG A 190 -7.43 -3.95 10.57
N LEU A 191 -7.38 -3.12 11.61
CA LEU A 191 -7.81 -1.72 11.53
C LEU A 191 -6.98 -0.93 10.52
N ALA A 192 -5.67 -1.16 10.41
CA ALA A 192 -4.83 -0.47 9.43
C ALA A 192 -5.23 -0.79 7.98
N TRP A 193 -5.53 -2.06 7.68
CA TRP A 193 -6.02 -2.46 6.35
C TRP A 193 -7.42 -1.91 6.07
N GLU A 194 -8.31 -1.93 7.07
CA GLU A 194 -9.66 -1.39 6.93
C GLU A 194 -9.66 0.13 6.76
N ALA A 195 -8.73 0.83 7.43
CA ALA A 195 -8.56 2.28 7.31
C ALA A 195 -8.21 2.70 5.87
N VAL A 196 -7.51 1.86 5.10
CA VAL A 196 -7.27 2.08 3.66
C VAL A 196 -8.32 1.41 2.77
N ASN A 197 -9.51 1.11 3.31
CA ASN A 197 -10.64 0.52 2.60
C ASN A 197 -10.40 -0.91 2.07
N VAL A 198 -9.56 -1.73 2.71
CA VAL A 198 -9.50 -3.18 2.42
C VAL A 198 -10.42 -3.90 3.41
N LEU A 199 -11.70 -3.95 3.05
CA LEU A 199 -12.77 -4.50 3.86
C LEU A 199 -13.11 -5.91 3.38
N ASP A 200 -13.60 -6.76 4.27
CA ASP A 200 -14.03 -8.11 3.89
C ASP A 200 -15.24 -8.06 2.92
N SER A 201 -15.93 -6.92 2.86
CA SER A 201 -17.08 -6.69 1.98
C SER A 201 -16.74 -6.18 0.58
N ASN A 202 -15.46 -5.90 0.26
CA ASN A 202 -15.07 -5.27 -1.02
C ASN A 202 -13.95 -5.97 -1.79
N GLU A 203 -13.83 -7.30 -1.61
CA GLU A 203 -13.03 -8.20 -2.46
C GLU A 203 -13.36 -8.04 -3.95
#